data_AF-A0A3P8H4V4-F1
#
_entry.id   AF-A0A3P8H4V4-F1
#
_cell.length_a   1.000
_cell.length_b   1.000
_cell.length_c   1.000
_cell.angle_alpha   90.00
_cell.angle_beta   90.00
_cell.angle_gamma   90.00
#
_symmetry.space_group_name_H-M   'P 1'
#
loop_
_entity.id
_entity.type
_entity.pdbx_description
1 polymer ?
#
loop_
_entity_poly.entity_id
_entity_poly.type
_entity_poly.pdbx_seq_one_letter_code
_entity_poly.pdbx_strand_id
1 'polypeptide(L)'
;MGLKLLDWCHPLIPFPGSLYLETLYSEGIPVYRFIQRPGDLVWINAGTVHWVQAIGWCNNIAWNVGPLTARQYQLAAERYEFNRLRGVKSIVPMIHFSWQLAKNKRGTSSFLSTMGEVFALHWTATAHPSAVPSTFRLSHWVHEDKGRSRKADR
;
A
#
# COMPACT_ATOMS: atom_id res chain seq x y z
N MET A 1 13.79 24.58 3.58
CA MET A 1 14.24 23.41 2.78
C MET A 1 13.36 22.24 3.15
N GLY A 2 12.28 22.01 2.39
CA GLY A 2 11.32 20.93 2.65
C GLY A 2 11.88 19.60 2.15
N LEU A 3 12.17 18.69 3.08
CA LEU A 3 12.55 17.32 2.74
C LEU A 3 11.42 16.66 1.94
N LYS A 4 11.82 16.03 0.83
CA LYS A 4 11.01 15.24 -0.08
C LYS A 4 10.03 14.36 0.69
N LEU A 5 8.75 14.72 0.65
CA LEU A 5 7.66 13.85 1.09
C LEU A 5 7.72 12.60 0.21
N LEU A 6 7.64 11.44 0.85
CA LEU A 6 7.67 10.13 0.25
C LEU A 6 6.68 10.00 -0.92
N ASP A 7 7.19 10.13 -2.15
CA ASP A 7 6.50 9.83 -3.40
C ASP A 7 6.23 8.31 -3.50
N TRP A 8 5.24 7.83 -2.75
CA TRP A 8 4.50 6.60 -3.07
C TRP A 8 3.14 6.89 -3.73
N CYS A 9 2.80 8.17 -3.85
CA CYS A 9 1.80 8.67 -4.79
C CYS A 9 2.53 9.16 -6.04
N HIS A 10 2.21 8.55 -7.17
CA HIS A 10 2.53 9.12 -8.46
C HIS A 10 2.04 10.58 -8.58
N PRO A 11 2.57 11.41 -9.50
CA PRO A 11 2.19 12.81 -9.70
C PRO A 11 0.76 13.00 -10.26
N LEU A 12 -0.10 11.98 -10.14
CA LEU A 12 -1.49 11.96 -10.61
C LEU A 12 -2.50 12.36 -9.54
N ILE A 13 -2.09 12.55 -8.29
CA ILE A 13 -2.98 13.09 -7.26
C ILE A 13 -2.51 14.52 -6.96
N PRO A 14 -3.14 15.55 -7.56
CA PRO A 14 -2.82 16.94 -7.23
C PRO A 14 -3.01 17.18 -5.73
N PHE A 15 -2.16 18.03 -5.14
CA PHE A 15 -2.27 18.44 -3.74
C PHE A 15 -3.73 18.85 -3.46
N PRO A 16 -4.45 18.14 -2.58
CA PRO A 16 -5.84 18.42 -2.36
C PRO A 16 -5.93 19.66 -1.50
N GLY A 17 -6.32 20.78 -2.11
CA GLY A 17 -6.97 21.85 -1.37
C GLY A 17 -8.31 21.36 -0.78
N SER A 18 -9.00 22.23 -0.05
CA SER A 18 -10.30 21.95 0.59
C SER A 18 -11.35 21.33 -0.34
N LEU A 19 -11.26 21.57 -1.65
CA LEU A 19 -12.19 21.07 -2.66
C LEU A 19 -12.25 19.53 -2.75
N TYR A 20 -11.16 18.82 -2.41
CA TYR A 20 -11.12 17.36 -2.52
C TYR A 20 -11.80 16.65 -1.34
N LEU A 21 -11.84 17.29 -0.16
CA LEU A 21 -12.50 16.71 1.02
C LEU A 21 -14.00 16.60 0.80
N GLU A 22 -14.61 17.63 0.20
CA GLU A 22 -16.04 17.61 -0.13
C GLU A 22 -16.37 16.45 -1.10
N THR A 23 -15.51 16.20 -2.10
CA THR A 23 -15.67 15.05 -2.99
C THR A 23 -15.57 13.72 -2.23
N LEU A 24 -14.59 13.57 -1.34
CA LEU A 24 -14.46 12.34 -0.54
C LEU A 24 -15.68 12.12 0.35
N TYR A 25 -16.21 13.18 0.96
CA TYR A 25 -17.42 13.09 1.78
C TYR A 25 -18.67 12.80 0.96
N SER A 26 -18.83 13.42 -0.22
CA SER A 26 -19.97 13.14 -1.10
C SER A 26 -19.99 11.71 -1.61
N GLU A 27 -18.81 11.10 -1.79
CA GLU A 27 -18.64 9.69 -2.15
C GLU A 27 -18.68 8.73 -0.94
N GLY A 28 -18.91 9.23 0.27
CA GLY A 28 -19.01 8.42 1.48
C GLY A 28 -17.68 7.79 1.94
N ILE A 29 -16.54 8.33 1.52
CA ILE A 29 -15.21 7.83 1.85
C ILE A 29 -14.78 8.40 3.22
N PRO A 30 -14.45 7.54 4.22
CA PRO A 30 -14.06 8.02 5.54
C PRO A 30 -12.67 8.68 5.51
N VAL A 31 -12.55 9.85 6.13
CA VAL A 31 -11.29 10.60 6.27
C VAL A 31 -10.92 10.75 7.74
N TYR A 32 -9.73 10.29 8.11
CA TYR A 32 -9.16 10.52 9.43
C TYR A 32 -8.29 11.78 9.40
N ARG A 33 -8.58 12.74 10.28
CA ARG A 33 -7.85 14.00 10.40
C ARG A 33 -7.39 14.23 11.83
N PHE A 34 -6.12 14.49 12.03
CA PHE A 34 -5.53 14.77 13.34
C PHE A 34 -4.31 15.70 13.22
N ILE A 35 -3.86 16.21 14.36
CA ILE A 35 -2.65 17.05 14.48
C ILE A 35 -1.53 16.21 15.07
N GLN A 36 -0.40 16.13 14.39
CA GLN A 36 0.85 15.58 14.94
C GLN A 36 1.58 16.69 15.71
N ARG A 37 1.77 16.53 17.02
CA ARG A 37 2.53 17.47 17.85
C ARG A 37 4.03 17.13 17.84
N PRO A 38 4.91 18.06 18.24
CA PRO A 38 6.33 17.76 18.39
C PRO A 38 6.55 16.56 19.32
N GLY A 39 7.29 15.56 18.86
CA GLY A 39 7.55 14.32 19.59
C GLY A 39 6.59 13.17 19.27
N ASP A 40 5.44 13.42 18.64
CA ASP A 40 4.51 12.37 18.24
C ASP A 40 5.06 11.54 17.08
N LEU A 41 4.94 10.22 17.18
CA LEU A 41 5.21 9.29 16.08
C LEU A 41 3.92 8.91 15.38
N VAL A 42 3.91 9.03 14.05
CA VAL A 42 2.78 8.62 13.22
C VAL A 42 3.15 7.32 12.49
N TRP A 43 2.39 6.25 12.75
CA TRP A 43 2.50 5.00 12.02
C TRP A 43 1.49 4.96 10.88
N ILE A 44 1.98 4.89 9.64
CA ILE A 44 1.14 4.79 8.45
C ILE A 44 1.13 3.33 8.01
N ASN A 45 -0.05 2.71 8.06
CA ASN A 45 -0.19 1.29 7.73
C ASN A 45 -0.10 1.05 6.21
N ALA A 46 0.18 -0.19 5.84
CA ALA A 46 0.35 -0.62 4.45
C ALA A 46 -0.82 -0.19 3.56
N GLY A 47 -0.53 0.52 2.47
CA GLY A 47 -1.54 0.96 1.49
C GLY A 47 -2.41 2.15 1.91
N THR A 48 -2.16 2.76 3.08
CA THR A 48 -2.93 3.94 3.52
C THR A 48 -2.59 5.15 2.66
N VAL A 49 -3.59 5.69 1.96
CA VAL A 49 -3.50 6.97 1.26
C VAL A 49 -3.50 8.10 2.29
N HIS A 50 -2.52 8.99 2.21
CA HIS A 50 -2.36 10.09 3.16
C HIS A 50 -1.76 11.32 2.50
N TRP A 51 -2.00 12.47 3.11
CA TRP A 51 -1.39 13.75 2.77
C TRP A 51 -1.12 14.52 4.07
N VAL A 52 -0.11 15.38 4.06
CA VAL A 52 0.35 16.11 5.25
C VAL A 52 0.51 17.58 4.89
N GLN A 53 0.10 18.45 5.81
CA GLN A 53 0.29 19.89 5.71
C GLN A 53 0.89 20.41 7.02
N ALA A 54 1.96 21.19 6.90
CA ALA A 54 2.52 21.91 8.04
C ALA A 54 1.59 23.07 8.42
N ILE A 55 1.21 23.14 9.70
CA ILE A 55 0.42 24.26 10.26
C ILE A 55 1.35 25.39 10.73
N GLY A 56 2.58 25.05 11.13
CA GLY A 56 3.60 26.00 11.57
C GLY A 56 4.99 25.55 11.14
N TRP A 57 6.02 26.12 11.77
CA TRP A 57 7.42 25.79 11.51
C TRP A 57 7.82 24.49 12.21
N CYS A 58 8.15 23.46 11.45
CA CYS A 58 8.58 22.17 11.97
C CYS A 58 9.56 21.46 11.03
N ASN A 59 10.29 20.49 11.58
CA ASN A 59 11.10 19.54 10.84
C ASN A 59 10.56 18.14 11.11
N ASN A 60 10.59 17.28 10.09
CA ASN A 60 10.12 15.90 10.18
C ASN A 60 11.19 14.95 9.62
N ILE A 61 11.30 13.76 10.21
CA ILE A 61 12.11 12.65 9.72
C ILE A 61 11.17 11.48 9.44
N ALA A 62 11.31 10.85 8.28
CA ALA A 62 10.46 9.72 7.89
C ALA A 62 11.30 8.64 7.19
N TRP A 63 10.89 7.39 7.38
CA TRP A 63 11.45 6.23 6.69
C TRP A 63 10.37 5.18 6.51
N ASN A 64 10.59 4.25 5.57
CA ASN A 64 9.68 3.13 5.34
C ASN A 64 10.16 1.89 6.10
N VAL A 65 9.21 1.12 6.61
CA VAL A 65 9.44 -0.22 7.15
C VAL A 65 8.42 -1.17 6.56
N GLY A 66 8.83 -2.42 6.33
CA GLY A 66 7.96 -3.49 5.84
C GLY A 66 7.90 -4.62 6.85
N PRO A 67 6.90 -4.66 7.74
CA PRO A 67 6.68 -5.80 8.63
C PRO A 67 6.54 -7.10 7.81
N LEU A 68 7.12 -8.20 8.29
CA LEU A 68 7.03 -9.51 7.62
C LEU A 68 5.68 -10.18 7.87
N THR A 69 4.61 -9.53 7.40
CA THR A 69 3.24 -10.02 7.48
C THR A 69 2.72 -10.34 6.08
N ALA A 70 1.85 -11.35 5.97
CA ALA A 70 1.25 -11.74 4.69
C ALA A 70 0.55 -10.56 4.01
N ARG A 71 -0.20 -9.75 4.77
CA ARG A 71 -0.91 -8.57 4.26
C ARG A 71 0.04 -7.51 3.71
N GLN A 72 1.14 -7.21 4.39
CA GLN A 72 2.14 -6.24 3.91
C GLN A 72 2.75 -6.70 2.58
N TYR A 73 3.08 -7.99 2.49
CA TYR A 73 3.66 -8.57 1.28
C TYR A 73 2.69 -8.56 0.10
N GLN A 74 1.44 -8.97 0.35
CA GLN A 74 0.37 -8.98 -0.64
C GLN A 74 0.19 -7.58 -1.26
N LEU A 75 0.00 -6.55 -0.44
CA LEU A 75 -0.18 -5.17 -0.92
C LEU A 75 1.04 -4.65 -1.69
N ALA A 76 2.25 -5.00 -1.26
CA ALA A 76 3.48 -4.63 -1.97
C ALA A 76 3.58 -5.29 -3.34
N ALA A 77 3.20 -6.56 -3.45
CA ALA A 77 3.16 -7.30 -4.70
C ALA A 77 2.07 -6.77 -5.65
N GLU A 78 0.86 -6.52 -5.14
CA GLU A 78 -0.23 -5.92 -5.92
C GLU A 78 0.17 -4.56 -6.49
N ARG A 79 0.82 -3.71 -5.68
CA ARG A 79 1.34 -2.42 -6.16
C ARG A 79 2.44 -2.59 -7.20
N TYR A 80 3.34 -3.56 -7.02
CA TYR A 80 4.38 -3.85 -8.00
C TYR A 80 3.80 -4.24 -9.36
N GLU A 81 2.78 -5.09 -9.37
CA GLU A 81 2.07 -5.49 -10.58
C GLU A 81 1.30 -4.34 -11.22
N PHE A 82 0.58 -3.54 -10.41
CA PHE A 82 -0.10 -2.34 -10.87
C PHE A 82 0.86 -1.36 -11.54
N ASN A 83 2.02 -1.12 -10.92
CA ASN A 83 3.07 -0.27 -11.46
C ASN A 83 3.58 -0.81 -12.80
N ARG A 84 3.84 -2.12 -12.90
CA ARG A 84 4.27 -2.78 -14.14
C ARG A 84 3.26 -2.54 -15.27
N LEU A 85 1.96 -2.76 -15.01
CA LEU A 85 0.89 -2.54 -15.99
C LEU A 85 0.74 -1.07 -16.41
N ARG A 86 1.12 -0.13 -15.54
CA ARG A 86 1.06 1.31 -15.79
C ARG A 86 2.35 1.89 -16.37
N GLY A 87 3.38 1.07 -16.62
CA GLY A 87 4.68 1.53 -17.12
C GLY A 87 5.51 2.30 -16.09
N VAL A 88 5.25 2.05 -14.80
CA VAL A 88 5.83 2.77 -13.66
C VAL A 88 6.92 1.93 -13.01
N LYS A 89 8.08 2.54 -12.77
CA LYS A 89 9.17 1.84 -12.08
C LYS A 89 8.87 1.71 -10.58
N SER A 90 8.77 0.48 -10.09
CA SER A 90 8.70 0.20 -8.66
C SER A 90 10.03 0.48 -7.97
N ILE A 91 10.01 1.25 -6.88
CA ILE A 91 11.20 1.59 -6.08
C ILE A 91 11.75 0.34 -5.36
N VAL A 92 10.85 -0.50 -4.84
CA VAL A 92 11.22 -1.76 -4.20
C VAL A 92 11.31 -2.85 -5.27
N PRO A 93 12.47 -3.53 -5.42
CA PRO A 93 12.64 -4.60 -6.40
C PRO A 93 12.03 -5.90 -5.87
N MET A 94 10.69 -6.02 -5.95
CA MET A 94 9.94 -7.11 -5.31
C MET A 94 10.47 -8.50 -5.64
N ILE A 95 10.76 -8.81 -6.89
CA ILE A 95 11.29 -10.13 -7.29
C ILE A 95 12.60 -10.46 -6.55
N HIS A 96 13.57 -9.55 -6.59
CA HIS A 96 14.86 -9.75 -5.92
C HIS A 96 14.69 -9.82 -4.41
N PHE A 97 13.90 -8.92 -3.84
CA PHE A 97 13.62 -8.87 -2.41
C PHE A 97 13.02 -10.19 -1.90
N SER A 98 12.06 -10.74 -2.63
CA SER A 98 11.39 -11.98 -2.25
C SER A 98 12.31 -13.21 -2.37
N TRP A 99 13.21 -13.25 -3.36
CA TRP A 99 14.28 -14.26 -3.40
C TRP A 99 15.20 -14.19 -2.18
N GLN A 100 15.55 -12.98 -1.73
CA GLN A 100 16.39 -12.81 -0.53
C GLN A 100 15.64 -13.24 0.75
N LEU A 101 14.33 -13.02 0.82
CA LEU A 101 13.51 -13.49 1.93
C LEU A 101 13.43 -15.02 1.97
N ALA A 102 13.22 -15.66 0.81
CA ALA A 102 13.19 -17.12 0.68
C ALA A 102 14.53 -17.76 1.09
N LYS A 103 15.66 -17.21 0.61
CA LYS A 103 17.01 -17.67 0.99
C LYS A 103 17.26 -17.59 2.49
N ASN A 104 16.81 -16.51 3.12
CA ASN A 104 17.02 -16.27 4.54
C ASN A 104 15.97 -16.95 5.44
N LYS A 105 15.03 -17.73 4.87
CA LYS A 105 13.92 -18.40 5.59
C LYS A 105 13.16 -17.47 6.55
N ARG A 106 12.95 -16.21 6.15
CA ARG A 106 12.30 -15.20 6.99
C ARG A 106 10.80 -15.16 6.71
N GLY A 107 9.99 -15.30 7.76
CA GLY A 107 8.54 -15.13 7.71
C GLY A 107 7.78 -16.28 8.37
N THR A 108 6.50 -16.05 8.67
CA THR A 108 5.58 -17.08 9.15
C THR A 108 5.15 -18.01 8.01
N SER A 109 4.59 -19.17 8.33
CA SER A 109 4.02 -20.10 7.33
C SER A 109 3.01 -19.41 6.41
N SER A 110 2.14 -18.58 6.96
CA SER A 110 1.16 -17.78 6.21
C SER A 110 1.81 -16.82 5.21
N PHE A 111 2.89 -16.15 5.60
CA PHE A 111 3.64 -15.23 4.74
C PHE A 111 4.31 -15.96 3.57
N LEU A 112 4.90 -17.13 3.83
CA LEU A 112 5.53 -17.94 2.80
C LEU A 112 4.51 -18.52 1.80
N SER A 113 3.31 -18.88 2.26
CA SER A 113 2.21 -19.30 1.37
C SER A 113 1.81 -18.17 0.42
N THR A 114 1.51 -16.98 0.95
CA THR A 114 1.16 -15.81 0.16
C THR A 114 2.28 -15.42 -0.81
N MET A 115 3.53 -15.53 -0.37
CA MET A 115 4.69 -15.32 -1.23
C MET A 115 4.71 -16.30 -2.42
N GLY A 116 4.50 -17.58 -2.16
CA GLY A 116 4.45 -18.62 -3.20
C GLY A 116 3.33 -18.39 -4.22
N GLU A 117 2.12 -18.05 -3.76
CA GLU A 117 0.97 -17.75 -4.63
C GLU A 117 1.25 -16.55 -5.55
N VAL A 118 1.76 -15.46 -4.99
CA VAL A 118 2.13 -14.26 -5.75
C VAL A 118 3.24 -14.54 -6.76
N PHE A 119 4.25 -15.33 -6.38
CA PHE A 119 5.32 -15.72 -7.30
C PHE A 119 4.82 -16.61 -8.43
N ALA A 120 3.95 -17.57 -8.14
CA ALA A 120 3.37 -18.44 -9.15
C ALA A 120 2.57 -17.62 -10.17
N LEU A 121 1.78 -16.64 -9.69
CA LEU A 121 1.03 -15.71 -10.54
C LEU A 121 1.94 -14.81 -11.39
N HIS A 122 3.04 -14.31 -10.83
CA HIS A 122 4.01 -13.54 -11.60
C HIS A 122 4.67 -14.39 -12.69
N TRP A 123 5.09 -15.62 -12.34
CA TRP A 123 5.71 -16.56 -13.27
C TRP A 123 4.80 -16.89 -14.45
N THR A 124 3.53 -17.24 -14.18
CA THR A 124 2.56 -17.53 -15.24
C THR A 124 2.33 -16.33 -16.16
N ALA A 125 2.22 -15.12 -15.60
CA ALA A 125 2.07 -13.90 -16.40
C ALA A 125 3.29 -13.59 -17.27
N THR A 126 4.51 -13.94 -16.84
CA THR A 126 5.74 -13.75 -17.63
C THR A 126 6.01 -14.87 -18.63
N ALA A 127 5.69 -16.12 -18.30
CA ALA A 127 6.00 -17.28 -19.13
C ALA A 127 4.91 -17.59 -20.17
N HIS A 128 3.63 -17.36 -19.81
CA HIS A 128 2.48 -17.60 -20.69
C HIS A 128 1.44 -16.47 -20.56
N PRO A 129 1.63 -15.35 -21.28
CA PRO A 129 0.73 -14.20 -21.22
C PRO A 129 -0.74 -14.53 -21.57
N SER A 130 -0.96 -15.54 -22.41
CA SER A 130 -2.29 -16.01 -22.82
C SER A 130 -2.98 -16.94 -21.81
N ALA A 131 -2.26 -17.44 -20.80
CA ALA A 131 -2.78 -18.35 -19.78
C ALA A 131 -3.24 -17.61 -18.50
N VAL A 132 -3.08 -16.28 -18.44
CA VAL A 132 -3.59 -15.48 -17.33
C VAL A 132 -5.12 -15.38 -17.48
N PRO A 133 -5.92 -15.91 -16.53
CA PRO A 133 -7.36 -15.82 -16.62
C PRO A 133 -7.83 -14.36 -16.71
N SER A 134 -8.69 -14.05 -17.67
CA SER A 134 -9.30 -12.73 -17.86
C SER A 134 -10.15 -12.27 -16.65
N THR A 135 -10.39 -13.18 -15.70
CA THR A 135 -11.03 -12.98 -14.41
C THR A 135 -10.11 -12.40 -13.33
N PHE A 136 -8.80 -12.23 -13.59
CA PHE A 136 -7.88 -11.50 -12.71
C PHE A 136 -8.05 -9.98 -12.84
N ARG A 137 -9.31 -9.53 -12.78
CA ARG A 137 -9.69 -8.15 -12.52
C ARG A 137 -9.58 -7.97 -11.00
N LEU A 138 -9.16 -6.80 -10.53
CA LEU A 138 -9.00 -6.43 -9.10
C LEU A 138 -10.15 -6.81 -8.13
N SER A 139 -11.28 -7.32 -8.63
CA SER A 139 -12.47 -7.70 -7.88
C SER A 139 -12.34 -8.98 -7.03
N HIS A 140 -11.33 -9.83 -7.24
CA HIS A 140 -11.25 -11.11 -6.51
C HIS A 140 -10.56 -11.05 -5.14
N TRP A 141 -10.10 -9.87 -4.70
CA TRP A 141 -9.35 -9.69 -3.44
C TRP A 141 -9.90 -8.60 -2.52
N VAL A 142 -11.04 -8.00 -2.88
CA VAL A 142 -11.90 -7.40 -1.86
C VAL A 142 -12.52 -8.57 -1.12
N HIS A 143 -11.88 -9.01 -0.03
CA HIS A 143 -12.66 -9.63 1.03
C HIS A 143 -13.75 -8.61 1.37
N GLU A 144 -14.99 -8.92 0.98
CA GLU A 144 -16.17 -8.39 1.63
C GLU A 144 -16.01 -8.71 3.11
N ASP A 145 -15.46 -7.77 3.88
CA ASP A 145 -15.60 -7.71 5.32
C ASP A 145 -17.06 -7.31 5.60
N LYS A 146 -17.99 -8.20 5.21
CA LYS A 146 -19.40 -8.12 5.57
C LYS A 146 -19.48 -8.36 7.06
N GLY A 147 -19.49 -7.27 7.81
CA GLY A 147 -20.10 -7.19 9.13
C GLY A 147 -19.21 -7.58 10.30
N ARG A 148 -18.42 -6.62 10.78
CA ARG A 148 -18.26 -6.45 12.23
C ARG A 148 -18.07 -4.98 12.60
N SER A 149 -19.13 -4.20 12.40
CA SER A 149 -19.32 -2.97 13.18
C SER A 149 -19.46 -3.38 14.64
N ARG A 150 -18.36 -3.39 15.39
CA ARG A 150 -18.43 -3.27 16.85
C ARG A 150 -18.73 -1.80 17.10
N LYS A 151 -19.98 -1.53 17.50
CA LYS A 151 -20.35 -0.29 18.19
C LYS A 151 -19.27 -0.01 19.24
N ALA A 152 -18.55 1.08 19.08
CA ALA A 152 -17.85 1.69 20.20
C ALA A 152 -18.96 2.26 21.09
N ASP A 153 -19.27 1.56 22.17
CA ASP A 153 -20.09 2.09 23.25
C ASP A 153 -19.28 3.17 23.99
N ARG A 154 -19.87 4.38 24.02
CA ARG A 154 -19.68 5.53 24.94
C ARG A 154 -18.31 6.19 25.03
#